data_AF-A0AA36BV40-F1
#
_entry.id   AF-A0AA36BV40-F1
#
_cell.length_a   1.000
_cell.length_b   1.000
_cell.length_c   1.000
_cell.angle_alpha   90.00
_cell.angle_beta   90.00
_cell.angle_gamma   90.00
#
_symmetry.space_group_name_H-M   'P 1'
#
loop_
_entity.id
_entity.type
_entity.pdbx_description
1 polymer ?
#
loop_
_entity_poly.entity_id
_entity_poly.type
_entity_poly.pdbx_seq_one_letter_code
_entity_poly.pdbx_strand_id
1 'polypeptide(L)'
;MIKPCCLVGMAASGGKGPAPTVEQIQEDVITQLANQFWSPYSLERKAFKPKVIEDIYEKEILATKFSIRRIVVLEFSQYLECYLWPNYNPETATKSHLISIIIMVNEKFRERVPAWEAFQSKSENFAGFFQEVLKASLNATNFSLREQSMLLVFLIHCFNSLEVDLIREQVQQLVSLSIWINLLPGRREELFSVFPKYKKFFNLLRKSQNKLDETEKKKSEFECSFLFNLIKRYFSVLEQIPETGAVSRDSIHYCERFLELMIDLEAQLPTRRFFNALIDNTHFLVVSKLSNLIKKPEGKLFGQLLDMLEMYVEFEINDQNGEALTIHDRIDIHYNKITALQKVLFHQFEDLQDFAIANVASIDTRQALMKHFSAIDCKLSLHKICAHLNLLPFPQTEETDMPSEFLLELLNISLVKDAWHYQK
;
A
#
# COMPACT_ATOMS: atom_id res chain seq x y z
N MET A 1 9.90 1.55 -42.40
CA MET A 1 11.34 1.80 -42.12
C MET A 1 11.42 2.76 -40.94
N ILE A 2 11.94 2.29 -39.80
CA ILE A 2 12.20 3.14 -38.61
C ILE A 2 13.33 4.11 -38.97
N LYS A 3 13.14 5.42 -38.76
CA LYS A 3 14.16 6.42 -39.10
C LYS A 3 15.39 6.30 -38.17
N PRO A 4 16.64 6.40 -38.69
CA PRO A 4 17.87 6.27 -37.91
C PRO A 4 18.00 7.25 -36.72
N CYS A 5 17.38 8.44 -36.80
CA CYS A 5 17.45 9.44 -35.71
C CYS A 5 16.70 9.04 -34.43
N CYS A 6 15.77 8.09 -34.48
CA CYS A 6 14.99 7.67 -33.30
C CYS A 6 15.72 6.65 -32.41
N LEU A 7 16.84 6.09 -32.86
CA LEU A 7 17.55 4.97 -32.20
C LEU A 7 18.63 5.43 -31.22
N VAL A 8 18.97 6.72 -31.19
CA VAL A 8 20.00 7.27 -30.30
C VAL A 8 19.54 7.32 -28.83
N GLY A 9 18.24 7.24 -28.57
CA GLY A 9 17.67 7.23 -27.21
C GLY A 9 17.82 5.91 -26.44
N MET A 10 18.16 4.80 -27.09
CA MET A 10 18.26 3.47 -26.45
C MET A 10 19.49 3.31 -25.52
N ALA A 11 20.37 4.31 -25.46
CA ALA A 11 21.68 4.20 -24.80
C ALA A 11 21.70 4.58 -23.30
N ALA A 12 20.58 4.99 -22.71
CA ALA A 12 20.58 5.61 -21.38
C ALA A 12 19.64 4.94 -20.36
N SER A 13 19.67 3.61 -20.18
CA SER A 13 19.14 3.00 -18.95
C SER A 13 19.84 1.68 -18.55
N GLY A 14 20.77 1.80 -17.59
CA GLY A 14 21.02 0.85 -16.50
C GLY A 14 21.51 -0.59 -16.75
N GLY A 15 21.55 -1.11 -17.98
CA GLY A 15 22.07 -2.45 -18.29
C GLY A 15 23.51 -2.42 -18.78
N LYS A 16 24.44 -3.17 -18.16
CA LYS A 16 25.83 -3.37 -18.65
C LYS A 16 25.86 -4.25 -19.92
N GLY A 17 25.27 -3.79 -21.02
CA GLY A 17 25.34 -4.43 -22.33
C GLY A 17 25.25 -3.40 -23.45
N PRO A 18 25.88 -3.64 -24.61
CA PRO A 18 25.82 -2.71 -25.75
C PRO A 18 24.37 -2.53 -26.21
N ALA A 19 24.00 -1.30 -26.59
CA ALA A 19 22.70 -1.00 -27.18
C ALA A 19 22.50 -1.87 -28.44
N PRO A 20 21.31 -2.48 -28.63
CA PRO A 20 21.07 -3.39 -29.75
C PRO A 20 21.18 -2.66 -31.10
N THR A 21 21.74 -3.34 -32.11
CA THR A 21 21.82 -2.82 -33.47
C THR A 21 20.43 -2.81 -34.13
N VAL A 22 20.24 -1.94 -35.14
CA VAL A 22 18.96 -1.82 -35.87
C VAL A 22 18.53 -3.17 -36.48
N GLU A 23 19.49 -3.95 -36.95
CA GLU A 23 19.28 -5.28 -37.52
C GLU A 23 18.79 -6.27 -36.44
N GLN A 24 19.41 -6.27 -35.26
CA GLN A 24 18.98 -7.10 -34.12
C GLN A 24 17.56 -6.76 -33.64
N ILE A 25 17.15 -5.50 -33.75
CA ILE A 25 15.78 -5.07 -33.41
C ILE A 25 14.79 -5.53 -34.48
N GLN A 26 15.17 -5.52 -35.76
CA GLN A 26 14.28 -5.98 -36.84
C GLN A 26 14.09 -7.49 -36.86
N GLU A 27 15.12 -8.25 -36.49
CA GLU A 27 15.06 -9.71 -36.36
C GLU A 27 14.34 -10.17 -35.08
N ASP A 28 14.12 -9.26 -34.12
CA ASP A 28 13.47 -9.59 -32.86
C ASP A 28 12.02 -10.08 -33.04
N VAL A 29 11.68 -11.17 -32.34
CA VAL A 29 10.35 -11.80 -32.39
C VAL A 29 9.24 -10.82 -32.03
N ILE A 30 9.45 -9.92 -31.06
CA ILE A 30 8.45 -8.93 -30.68
C ILE A 30 8.27 -7.91 -31.79
N THR A 31 9.34 -7.43 -32.43
CA THR A 31 9.24 -6.50 -33.57
C THR A 31 8.52 -7.13 -34.75
N GLN A 32 8.77 -8.41 -35.03
CA GLN A 32 8.05 -9.14 -36.08
C GLN A 32 6.56 -9.26 -35.76
N LEU A 33 6.20 -9.62 -34.52
CA LEU A 33 4.81 -9.66 -34.08
C LEU A 33 4.16 -8.27 -34.14
N ALA A 34 4.87 -7.23 -33.71
CA ALA A 34 4.39 -5.86 -33.78
C ALA A 34 4.03 -5.48 -35.21
N ASN A 35 4.93 -5.70 -36.16
CA ASN A 35 4.67 -5.42 -37.58
C ASN A 35 3.48 -6.21 -38.14
N GLN A 36 3.21 -7.41 -37.63
CA GLN A 36 2.07 -8.22 -38.08
C GLN A 36 0.73 -7.77 -37.49
N PHE A 37 0.71 -7.24 -36.27
CA PHE A 37 -0.53 -7.11 -35.50
C PHE A 37 -0.87 -5.69 -35.05
N TRP A 38 0.09 -4.87 -34.62
CA TRP A 38 -0.24 -3.58 -33.97
C TRP A 38 0.60 -2.37 -34.39
N SER A 39 1.83 -2.57 -34.87
CA SER A 39 2.76 -1.49 -35.25
C SER A 39 2.07 -0.44 -36.12
N PRO A 40 2.13 0.85 -35.74
CA PRO A 40 1.43 1.91 -36.47
C PRO A 40 2.02 2.17 -37.85
N TYR A 41 3.24 1.70 -38.10
CA TYR A 41 3.96 1.88 -39.36
C TYR A 41 3.78 0.71 -40.33
N SER A 42 2.98 -0.30 -39.97
CA SER A 42 2.70 -1.43 -40.84
C SER A 42 1.59 -1.11 -41.85
N LEU A 43 1.79 -1.50 -43.11
CA LEU A 43 0.83 -1.24 -44.20
C LEU A 43 -0.42 -2.12 -44.09
N GLU A 44 -0.27 -3.35 -43.60
CA GLU A 44 -1.37 -4.30 -43.40
C GLU A 44 -1.23 -4.97 -42.03
N ARG A 45 -2.27 -4.90 -41.21
CA ARG A 45 -2.32 -5.53 -39.88
C ARG A 45 -3.32 -6.68 -39.87
N LYS A 46 -2.92 -7.81 -39.27
CA LYS A 46 -3.83 -8.93 -39.02
C LYS A 46 -4.86 -8.56 -37.96
N ALA A 47 -6.02 -9.21 -38.00
CA ALA A 47 -7.05 -9.06 -36.98
C ALA A 47 -6.53 -9.44 -35.58
N PHE A 48 -7.13 -8.83 -34.55
CA PHE A 48 -6.79 -9.08 -33.15
C PHE A 48 -6.89 -10.58 -32.79
N LYS A 49 -5.89 -11.07 -32.07
CA LYS A 49 -5.84 -12.43 -31.55
C LYS A 49 -5.43 -12.42 -30.07
N PRO A 50 -6.32 -12.81 -29.13
CA PRO A 50 -6.00 -12.87 -27.70
C PRO A 50 -4.77 -13.73 -27.38
N LYS A 51 -4.59 -14.84 -28.12
CA LYS A 51 -3.46 -15.76 -27.95
C LYS A 51 -2.09 -15.10 -28.12
N VAL A 52 -1.99 -14.01 -28.89
CA VAL A 52 -0.73 -13.26 -29.03
C VAL A 52 -0.32 -12.63 -27.70
N ILE A 53 -1.28 -12.15 -26.90
CA ILE A 53 -1.02 -11.61 -25.57
C ILE A 53 -0.54 -12.72 -24.63
N GLU A 54 -1.21 -13.88 -24.65
CA GLU A 54 -0.79 -15.06 -23.88
C GLU A 54 0.64 -15.50 -24.24
N ASP A 55 0.92 -15.64 -25.53
CA ASP A 55 2.23 -16.07 -26.02
C ASP A 55 3.34 -15.08 -25.63
N ILE A 56 3.10 -13.77 -25.75
CA ILE A 56 4.05 -12.73 -25.31
C ILE A 56 4.26 -12.80 -23.79
N TYR A 57 3.17 -12.91 -23.03
CA TYR A 57 3.26 -12.97 -21.58
C TYR A 57 4.05 -14.19 -21.09
N GLU A 58 3.75 -15.37 -21.61
CA GLU A 58 4.42 -16.61 -21.20
C GLU A 58 5.87 -16.66 -21.69
N LYS A 59 6.11 -16.39 -22.97
CA LYS A 59 7.42 -16.64 -23.62
C LYS A 59 8.39 -15.47 -23.49
N GLU A 60 7.88 -14.24 -23.48
CA GLU A 60 8.73 -13.06 -23.50
C GLU A 60 8.83 -12.37 -22.15
N ILE A 61 7.77 -12.41 -21.34
CA ILE A 61 7.74 -11.76 -20.03
C ILE A 61 8.11 -12.78 -18.95
N LEU A 62 7.34 -13.85 -18.77
CA LEU A 62 7.55 -14.83 -17.70
C LEU A 62 8.84 -15.64 -17.89
N ALA A 63 9.06 -16.23 -19.08
CA ALA A 63 10.24 -17.07 -19.32
C ALA A 63 11.57 -16.30 -19.17
N THR A 64 11.56 -14.99 -19.45
CA THR A 64 12.74 -14.12 -19.26
C THR A 64 12.83 -13.50 -17.87
N LYS A 65 11.92 -13.88 -16.96
CA LYS A 65 11.80 -13.36 -15.59
C LYS A 65 11.62 -11.85 -15.56
N PHE A 66 10.75 -11.32 -16.43
CA PHE A 66 10.41 -9.91 -16.58
C PHE A 66 11.63 -9.07 -16.97
N SER A 67 12.34 -9.53 -18.01
CA SER A 67 13.51 -8.82 -18.53
C SER A 67 13.12 -7.43 -19.02
N ILE A 68 13.74 -6.41 -18.40
CA ILE A 68 13.59 -5.00 -18.78
C ILE A 68 13.76 -4.81 -20.30
N ARG A 69 14.75 -5.48 -20.90
CA ARG A 69 15.00 -5.36 -22.36
C ARG A 69 13.80 -5.81 -23.20
N ARG A 70 13.08 -6.87 -22.82
CA ARG A 70 11.89 -7.32 -23.57
C ARG A 70 10.73 -6.33 -23.37
N ILE A 71 10.57 -5.84 -22.15
CA ILE A 71 9.53 -4.87 -21.78
C ILE A 71 9.71 -3.56 -22.55
N VAL A 72 10.93 -3.02 -22.63
CA VAL A 72 11.26 -1.82 -23.43
C VAL A 72 10.92 -2.01 -24.91
N VAL A 73 11.20 -3.18 -25.49
CA VAL A 73 10.87 -3.46 -26.90
C VAL A 73 9.35 -3.48 -27.12
N LEU A 74 8.57 -4.02 -26.17
CA LEU A 74 7.10 -3.98 -26.22
C LEU A 74 6.59 -2.54 -26.14
N GLU A 75 7.08 -1.76 -25.18
CA GLU A 75 6.68 -0.36 -25.00
C GLU A 75 7.00 0.47 -26.25
N PHE A 76 8.22 0.37 -26.77
CA PHE A 76 8.66 1.09 -27.97
C PHE A 76 7.83 0.72 -29.21
N SER A 77 7.29 -0.50 -29.26
CA SER A 77 6.41 -0.96 -30.34
C SER A 77 4.96 -0.46 -30.21
N GLN A 78 4.65 0.37 -29.20
CA GLN A 78 3.31 0.87 -28.87
C GLN A 78 2.32 -0.26 -28.56
N TYR A 79 2.77 -1.27 -27.81
CA TYR A 79 1.98 -2.45 -27.48
C TYR A 79 0.73 -2.11 -26.67
N LEU A 80 0.82 -1.14 -25.75
CA LEU A 80 -0.31 -0.69 -24.93
C LEU A 80 -1.40 -0.03 -25.78
N GLU A 81 -1.01 1.00 -26.53
CA GLU A 81 -1.89 1.88 -27.28
C GLU A 81 -2.50 1.19 -28.50
N CYS A 82 -1.74 0.31 -29.15
CA CYS A 82 -2.15 -0.26 -30.43
C CYS A 82 -2.68 -1.70 -30.33
N TYR A 83 -2.43 -2.43 -29.23
CA TYR A 83 -2.85 -3.84 -29.11
C TYR A 83 -3.55 -4.18 -27.80
N LEU A 84 -3.02 -3.77 -26.65
CA LEU A 84 -3.59 -4.17 -25.37
C LEU A 84 -4.88 -3.41 -25.06
N TRP A 85 -4.82 -2.09 -24.92
CA TRP A 85 -5.94 -1.31 -24.42
C TRP A 85 -7.15 -1.27 -25.37
N PRO A 86 -6.98 -1.06 -26.69
CA PRO A 86 -8.11 -1.07 -27.62
C PRO A 86 -8.88 -2.40 -27.65
N ASN A 87 -8.23 -3.51 -27.25
CA ASN A 87 -8.83 -4.83 -27.24
C ASN A 87 -9.13 -5.34 -25.83
N TYR A 88 -8.98 -4.52 -24.78
CA TYR A 88 -9.29 -4.90 -23.42
C TYR A 88 -10.80 -4.87 -23.16
N ASN A 89 -11.29 -5.92 -22.49
CA ASN A 89 -12.65 -6.00 -21.97
C ASN A 89 -12.59 -6.61 -20.55
N PRO A 90 -13.08 -5.90 -19.51
CA PRO A 90 -12.95 -6.34 -18.13
C PRO A 90 -13.64 -7.69 -17.82
N GLU A 91 -14.67 -8.07 -18.58
CA GLU A 91 -15.43 -9.30 -18.34
C GLU A 91 -14.74 -10.55 -18.90
N THR A 92 -13.85 -10.38 -19.88
CA THR A 92 -13.26 -11.49 -20.65
C THR A 92 -11.73 -11.47 -20.67
N ALA A 93 -11.12 -10.40 -20.19
CA ALA A 93 -9.68 -10.26 -20.15
C ALA A 93 -9.04 -11.32 -19.26
N THR A 94 -7.93 -11.86 -19.74
CA THR A 94 -7.15 -12.85 -19.02
C THR A 94 -6.16 -12.20 -18.06
N LYS A 95 -5.59 -13.04 -17.18
CA LYS A 95 -4.45 -12.65 -16.33
C LYS A 95 -3.32 -12.02 -17.14
N SER A 96 -2.95 -12.63 -18.25
CA SER A 96 -1.86 -12.18 -19.12
C SER A 96 -2.14 -10.80 -19.71
N HIS A 97 -3.39 -10.53 -20.10
CA HIS A 97 -3.81 -9.21 -20.60
C HIS A 97 -3.75 -8.15 -19.51
N LEU A 98 -4.30 -8.44 -18.33
CA LEU A 98 -4.26 -7.56 -17.16
C LEU A 98 -2.82 -7.16 -16.80
N ILE A 99 -1.96 -8.15 -16.58
CA ILE A 99 -0.57 -7.91 -16.18
C ILE A 99 0.25 -7.24 -17.30
N SER A 100 0.01 -7.58 -18.57
CA SER A 100 0.71 -6.91 -19.68
C SER A 100 0.39 -5.41 -19.73
N ILE A 101 -0.86 -4.99 -19.49
CA ILE A 101 -1.22 -3.57 -19.41
C ILE A 101 -0.46 -2.90 -18.27
N ILE A 102 -0.49 -3.49 -17.08
CA ILE A 102 0.22 -3.00 -15.88
C ILE A 102 1.71 -2.80 -16.16
N ILE A 103 2.36 -3.79 -16.78
CA ILE A 103 3.79 -3.73 -17.09
C ILE A 103 4.09 -2.56 -18.04
N MET A 104 3.26 -2.35 -19.08
CA MET A 104 3.46 -1.24 -20.00
C MET A 104 3.30 0.12 -19.32
N VAL A 105 2.31 0.27 -18.42
CA VAL A 105 2.15 1.50 -17.64
C VAL A 105 3.36 1.76 -16.75
N ASN A 106 3.78 0.75 -15.98
CA ASN A 106 4.95 0.86 -15.10
C ASN A 106 6.22 1.20 -15.89
N GLU A 107 6.38 0.62 -17.08
CA GLU A 107 7.48 0.91 -17.98
C GLU A 107 7.46 2.37 -18.48
N LYS A 108 6.29 2.88 -18.85
CA LYS A 108 6.14 4.28 -19.25
C LYS A 108 6.53 5.26 -18.14
N PHE A 109 6.17 4.97 -16.89
CA PHE A 109 6.65 5.74 -15.75
C PHE A 109 8.17 5.65 -15.56
N ARG A 110 8.74 4.45 -15.74
CA ARG A 110 10.20 4.22 -15.65
C ARG A 110 10.97 5.04 -16.69
N GLU A 111 10.45 5.12 -17.91
CA GLU A 111 11.02 5.90 -19.03
C GLU A 111 10.55 7.37 -19.03
N ARG A 112 9.70 7.77 -18.07
CA ARG A 112 9.18 9.13 -17.88
C ARG A 112 8.41 9.68 -19.09
N VAL A 113 7.61 8.83 -19.73
CA VAL A 113 6.71 9.20 -20.83
C VAL A 113 5.25 9.18 -20.35
N PRO A 114 4.32 9.89 -21.03
CA PRO A 114 2.91 9.90 -20.64
C PRO A 114 2.30 8.49 -20.59
N ALA A 115 1.85 8.07 -19.41
CA ALA A 115 1.34 6.71 -19.19
C ALA A 115 -0.18 6.60 -19.38
N TRP A 116 -0.91 7.69 -19.14
CA TRP A 116 -2.38 7.66 -19.01
C TRP A 116 -3.13 7.97 -20.31
N GLU A 117 -2.48 8.56 -21.32
CA GLU A 117 -3.11 8.97 -22.57
C GLU A 117 -3.73 7.80 -23.33
N ALA A 118 -3.11 6.61 -23.25
CA ALA A 118 -3.60 5.39 -23.88
C ALA A 118 -5.03 5.04 -23.45
N PHE A 119 -5.41 5.36 -22.21
CA PHE A 119 -6.70 4.97 -21.65
C PHE A 119 -7.88 5.79 -22.18
N GLN A 120 -7.63 6.92 -22.85
CA GLN A 120 -8.68 7.82 -23.35
C GLN A 120 -9.54 7.18 -24.46
N SER A 121 -8.99 6.25 -25.26
CA SER A 121 -9.72 5.67 -26.40
C SER A 121 -10.89 4.76 -26.01
N LYS A 122 -10.92 4.27 -24.76
CA LYS A 122 -11.93 3.37 -24.19
C LYS A 122 -12.05 3.58 -22.67
N SER A 123 -12.16 4.83 -22.23
CA SER A 123 -12.11 5.19 -20.81
C SER A 123 -13.17 4.49 -19.95
N GLU A 124 -14.30 4.12 -20.53
CA GLU A 124 -15.39 3.39 -19.88
C GLU A 124 -14.96 2.03 -19.31
N ASN A 125 -13.95 1.39 -19.91
CA ASN A 125 -13.43 0.11 -19.44
C ASN A 125 -12.46 0.25 -18.26
N PHE A 126 -11.99 1.46 -17.96
CA PHE A 126 -10.96 1.68 -16.93
C PHE A 126 -11.45 1.33 -15.53
N ALA A 127 -12.70 1.66 -15.19
CA ALA A 127 -13.25 1.29 -13.90
C ALA A 127 -13.27 -0.24 -13.70
N GLY A 128 -13.67 -1.00 -14.72
CA GLY A 128 -13.64 -2.46 -14.71
C GLY A 128 -12.22 -3.03 -14.62
N PHE A 129 -11.29 -2.48 -15.42
CA PHE A 129 -9.86 -2.82 -15.35
C PHE A 129 -9.29 -2.62 -13.95
N PHE A 130 -9.53 -1.44 -13.36
CA PHE A 130 -9.03 -1.11 -12.04
C PHE A 130 -9.60 -2.03 -10.96
N GLN A 131 -10.88 -2.42 -11.05
CA GLN A 131 -11.43 -3.44 -10.15
C GLN A 131 -10.70 -4.78 -10.23
N GLU A 132 -10.36 -5.24 -11.44
CA GLU A 132 -9.58 -6.47 -11.61
C GLU A 132 -8.15 -6.33 -11.07
N VAL A 133 -7.53 -5.14 -11.17
CA VAL A 133 -6.25 -4.83 -10.51
C VAL A 133 -6.35 -4.98 -8.99
N LEU A 134 -7.39 -4.43 -8.36
CA LEU A 134 -7.60 -4.52 -6.92
C LEU A 134 -7.80 -5.99 -6.48
N LYS A 135 -8.64 -6.75 -7.20
CA LYS A 135 -8.85 -8.18 -6.92
C LYS A 135 -7.55 -8.98 -7.09
N ALA A 136 -6.79 -8.72 -8.16
CA ALA A 136 -5.51 -9.39 -8.42
C ALA A 136 -4.48 -9.11 -7.32
N SER A 137 -4.46 -7.90 -6.77
CA SER A 137 -3.54 -7.48 -5.70
C SER A 137 -3.76 -8.25 -4.39
N LEU A 138 -4.96 -8.80 -4.17
CA LEU A 138 -5.31 -9.62 -3.00
C LEU A 138 -5.31 -11.13 -3.30
N ASN A 139 -5.14 -11.54 -4.55
CA ASN A 139 -5.23 -12.93 -4.98
C ASN A 139 -3.85 -13.62 -4.97
N ALA A 140 -3.45 -14.10 -3.80
CA ALA A 140 -2.16 -14.77 -3.62
C ALA A 140 -2.04 -16.14 -4.31
N THR A 141 -3.16 -16.78 -4.66
CA THR A 141 -3.14 -18.12 -5.28
C THR A 141 -2.84 -18.05 -6.78
N ASN A 142 -3.34 -17.01 -7.45
CA ASN A 142 -3.24 -16.90 -8.90
C ASN A 142 -2.09 -16.00 -9.37
N PHE A 143 -1.54 -15.16 -8.48
CA PHE A 143 -0.48 -14.21 -8.80
C PHE A 143 0.75 -14.47 -7.93
N SER A 144 1.91 -14.62 -8.56
CA SER A 144 3.21 -14.68 -7.90
C SER A 144 3.54 -13.38 -7.18
N LEU A 145 4.46 -13.41 -6.20
CA LEU A 145 4.91 -12.19 -5.51
C LEU A 145 5.52 -11.16 -6.45
N ARG A 146 6.15 -11.61 -7.55
CA ARG A 146 6.68 -10.70 -8.57
C ARG A 146 5.56 -9.98 -9.32
N GLU A 147 4.50 -10.69 -9.73
CA GLU A 147 3.32 -10.07 -10.35
C GLU A 147 2.60 -9.13 -9.36
N GLN A 148 2.47 -9.55 -8.10
CA GLN A 148 1.92 -8.70 -7.03
C GLN A 148 2.75 -7.43 -6.81
N SER A 149 4.09 -7.50 -6.92
CA SER A 149 4.95 -6.32 -6.84
C SER A 149 4.70 -5.34 -7.99
N MET A 150 4.40 -5.85 -9.20
CA MET A 150 4.06 -5.00 -10.35
C MET A 150 2.69 -4.35 -10.20
N LEU A 151 1.73 -5.07 -9.62
CA LEU A 151 0.43 -4.53 -9.22
C LEU A 151 0.60 -3.40 -8.20
N LEU A 152 1.46 -3.58 -7.18
CA LEU A 152 1.78 -2.51 -6.23
C LEU A 152 2.38 -1.27 -6.91
N VAL A 153 3.38 -1.45 -7.79
CA VAL A 153 3.97 -0.33 -8.54
C VAL A 153 2.93 0.41 -9.39
N PHE A 154 2.00 -0.31 -10.00
CA PHE A 154 0.90 0.31 -10.73
C PHE A 154 -0.03 1.11 -9.80
N LEU A 155 -0.37 0.57 -8.63
CA LEU A 155 -1.18 1.29 -7.64
C LEU A 155 -0.46 2.54 -7.13
N ILE A 156 0.85 2.47 -6.89
CA ILE A 156 1.70 3.62 -6.54
C ILE A 156 1.56 4.71 -7.60
N HIS A 157 1.70 4.35 -8.88
CA HIS A 157 1.50 5.30 -9.97
C HIS A 157 0.09 5.89 -10.00
N CYS A 158 -0.96 5.10 -9.73
CA CYS A 158 -2.33 5.60 -9.64
C CYS A 158 -2.52 6.61 -8.50
N PHE A 159 -2.03 6.29 -7.29
CA PHE A 159 -2.13 7.20 -6.14
C PHE A 159 -1.27 8.46 -6.32
N ASN A 160 -0.18 8.39 -7.10
CA ASN A 160 0.64 9.54 -7.44
C ASN A 160 0.11 10.35 -8.64
N SER A 161 -1.03 9.98 -9.23
CA SER A 161 -1.62 10.64 -10.42
C SER A 161 -3.03 11.20 -10.15
N LEU A 162 -3.26 11.78 -8.97
CA LEU A 162 -4.58 12.30 -8.56
C LEU A 162 -5.07 13.47 -9.43
N GLU A 163 -4.16 14.14 -10.14
CA GLU A 163 -4.48 15.17 -11.12
C GLU A 163 -5.23 14.64 -12.35
N VAL A 164 -5.14 13.34 -12.62
CA VAL A 164 -5.83 12.71 -13.75
C VAL A 164 -7.21 12.26 -13.32
N ASP A 165 -8.25 12.91 -13.84
CA ASP A 165 -9.67 12.67 -13.47
C ASP A 165 -10.05 11.18 -13.52
N LEU A 166 -9.68 10.49 -14.61
CA LEU A 166 -9.93 9.06 -14.82
C LEU A 166 -9.38 8.19 -13.68
N ILE A 167 -8.20 8.55 -13.16
CA ILE A 167 -7.53 7.81 -12.07
C ILE A 167 -8.14 8.20 -10.73
N ARG A 168 -8.29 9.50 -10.49
CA ARG A 168 -8.81 10.08 -9.25
C ARG A 168 -10.17 9.50 -8.86
N GLU A 169 -11.08 9.37 -9.82
CA GLU A 169 -12.42 8.79 -9.61
C GLU A 169 -12.39 7.36 -9.05
N GLN A 170 -11.35 6.58 -9.38
CA GLN A 170 -11.20 5.21 -8.89
C GLN A 170 -10.49 5.18 -7.54
N VAL A 171 -9.36 5.87 -7.39
CA VAL A 171 -8.53 5.79 -6.18
C VAL A 171 -9.15 6.52 -4.98
N GLN A 172 -9.91 7.60 -5.19
CA GLN A 172 -10.51 8.38 -4.09
C GLN A 172 -11.45 7.54 -3.22
N GLN A 173 -12.13 6.56 -3.80
CA GLN A 173 -13.03 5.65 -3.07
C GLN A 173 -12.26 4.81 -2.04
N LEU A 174 -11.00 4.48 -2.34
CA LEU A 174 -10.13 3.64 -1.51
C LEU A 174 -9.52 4.38 -0.32
N VAL A 175 -9.60 5.71 -0.29
CA VAL A 175 -9.03 6.57 0.77
C VAL A 175 -10.07 7.52 1.38
N SER A 176 -11.36 7.25 1.14
CA SER A 176 -12.45 8.07 1.66
C SER A 176 -12.82 7.72 3.10
N LEU A 177 -13.69 8.53 3.73
CA LEU A 177 -14.23 8.27 5.07
C LEU A 177 -14.86 6.86 5.23
N SER A 178 -15.29 6.22 4.14
CA SER A 178 -15.89 4.88 4.19
C SER A 178 -14.93 3.81 4.71
N ILE A 179 -13.61 3.97 4.53
CA ILE A 179 -12.61 2.99 4.99
C ILE A 179 -12.58 2.84 6.50
N TRP A 180 -13.11 3.82 7.23
CA TRP A 180 -13.23 3.77 8.68
C TRP A 180 -14.15 2.66 9.19
N ILE A 181 -14.88 1.97 8.31
CA ILE A 181 -15.58 0.73 8.65
C ILE A 181 -14.66 -0.33 9.24
N ASN A 182 -13.37 -0.32 8.87
CA ASN A 182 -12.35 -1.25 9.34
C ASN A 182 -11.70 -0.85 10.68
N LEU A 183 -11.97 0.36 11.18
CA LEU A 183 -11.47 0.78 12.49
C LEU A 183 -12.24 0.09 13.62
N LEU A 184 -11.55 -0.12 14.74
CA LEU A 184 -12.21 -0.51 15.99
C LEU A 184 -13.33 0.48 16.34
N PRO A 185 -14.50 0.01 16.82
CA PRO A 185 -15.62 0.89 17.13
C PRO A 185 -15.27 2.01 18.11
N GLY A 186 -14.51 1.69 19.17
CA GLY A 186 -14.07 2.69 20.16
C GLY A 186 -13.15 3.75 19.54
N ARG A 187 -12.18 3.33 18.72
CA ARG A 187 -11.27 4.23 18.00
C ARG A 187 -12.02 5.17 17.07
N ARG A 188 -13.04 4.65 16.37
CA ARG A 188 -13.90 5.44 15.49
C ARG A 188 -14.71 6.48 16.26
N GLU A 189 -15.23 6.13 17.43
CA GLU A 189 -15.97 7.06 18.29
C GLU A 189 -15.05 8.15 18.88
N GLU A 190 -13.80 7.83 19.21
CA GLU A 190 -12.79 8.84 19.59
C GLU A 190 -12.59 9.87 18.47
N LEU A 191 -12.35 9.41 17.24
CA LEU A 191 -12.16 10.29 16.08
C LEU A 191 -13.42 11.14 15.81
N PHE A 192 -14.61 10.56 15.99
CA PHE A 192 -15.87 11.31 15.91
C PHE A 192 -16.05 12.32 17.04
N SER A 193 -15.52 12.07 18.23
CA SER A 193 -15.60 13.04 19.33
C SER A 193 -14.80 14.31 19.02
N VAL A 194 -13.65 14.16 18.35
CA VAL A 194 -12.82 15.29 17.88
C VAL A 194 -13.50 16.00 16.70
N PHE A 195 -14.08 15.26 15.77
CA PHE A 195 -14.78 15.81 14.60
C PHE A 195 -16.21 15.27 14.44
N PRO A 196 -17.20 15.80 15.21
CA PRO A 196 -18.56 15.27 15.25
C PRO A 196 -19.30 15.24 13.90
N LYS A 197 -18.92 16.13 12.96
CA LYS A 197 -19.50 16.16 11.61
C LYS A 197 -19.25 14.87 10.84
N TYR A 198 -18.11 14.19 11.04
CA TYR A 198 -17.83 12.93 10.34
C TYR A 198 -18.74 11.80 10.77
N LYS A 199 -19.20 11.77 12.03
CA LYS A 199 -20.20 10.78 12.46
C LYS A 199 -21.48 10.89 11.63
N LYS A 200 -21.93 12.11 11.34
CA LYS A 200 -23.10 12.34 10.48
C LYS A 200 -22.84 11.87 9.05
N PHE A 201 -21.70 12.24 8.46
CA PHE A 201 -21.36 11.84 7.08
C PHE A 201 -21.16 10.32 6.95
N PHE A 202 -20.46 9.69 7.88
CA PHE A 202 -20.26 8.24 7.93
C PHE A 202 -21.60 7.50 8.00
N ASN A 203 -22.54 7.96 8.84
CA ASN A 203 -23.88 7.39 8.92
C ASN A 203 -24.69 7.58 7.64
N LEU A 204 -24.52 8.71 6.93
CA LEU A 204 -25.15 8.95 5.63
C LEU A 204 -24.58 8.02 4.56
N LEU A 205 -23.26 7.86 4.50
CA LEU A 205 -22.57 6.93 3.60
C LEU A 205 -23.08 5.50 3.81
N ARG A 206 -23.13 5.03 5.06
CA ARG A 206 -23.64 3.69 5.38
C ARG A 206 -25.11 3.50 4.99
N LYS A 207 -25.94 4.53 5.20
CA LYS A 207 -27.34 4.50 4.74
C LYS A 207 -27.46 4.47 3.22
N SER A 208 -26.58 5.16 2.51
CA SER A 208 -26.53 5.13 1.04
C SER A 208 -26.11 3.75 0.53
N GLN A 209 -25.06 3.17 1.11
CA GLN A 209 -24.59 1.82 0.77
C GLN A 209 -25.66 0.75 0.98
N ASN A 210 -26.47 0.88 2.03
CA ASN A 210 -27.58 -0.05 2.28
C ASN A 210 -28.73 0.02 1.25
N LYS A 211 -28.76 1.05 0.40
CA LYS A 211 -29.74 1.20 -0.69
C LYS A 211 -29.23 0.69 -2.04
N LEU A 212 -27.93 0.39 -2.14
CA LEU A 212 -27.34 -0.16 -3.36
C LEU A 212 -27.90 -1.56 -3.63
N ASP A 213 -27.82 -1.99 -4.88
CA ASP A 213 -28.09 -3.38 -5.21
C ASP A 213 -27.02 -4.31 -4.60
N GLU A 214 -27.25 -5.62 -4.63
CA GLU A 214 -26.32 -6.57 -3.98
C GLU A 214 -24.92 -6.56 -4.63
N THR A 215 -24.84 -6.31 -5.94
CA THR A 215 -23.59 -6.33 -6.70
C THR A 215 -22.74 -5.10 -6.39
N GLU A 216 -23.34 -3.91 -6.46
CA GLU A 216 -22.73 -2.63 -6.11
C GLU A 216 -22.36 -2.58 -4.63
N LYS A 217 -23.20 -3.15 -3.76
CA LYS A 217 -22.89 -3.24 -2.33
C LYS A 217 -21.65 -4.08 -2.07
N LYS A 218 -21.53 -5.27 -2.68
CA LYS A 218 -20.34 -6.13 -2.55
C LYS A 218 -19.09 -5.44 -3.09
N LYS A 219 -19.21 -4.73 -4.21
CA LYS A 219 -18.13 -3.92 -4.78
C LYS A 219 -17.70 -2.82 -3.79
N SER A 220 -18.65 -2.06 -3.27
CA SER A 220 -18.37 -0.97 -2.32
C SER A 220 -17.75 -1.49 -1.02
N GLU A 221 -18.25 -2.60 -0.46
CA GLU A 221 -17.69 -3.23 0.74
C GLU A 221 -16.26 -3.71 0.52
N PHE A 222 -15.99 -4.29 -0.66
CA PHE A 222 -14.65 -4.67 -1.09
C PHE A 222 -13.70 -3.47 -1.17
N GLU A 223 -14.09 -2.40 -1.87
CA GLU A 223 -13.30 -1.17 -2.03
C GLU A 223 -13.01 -0.51 -0.69
N CYS A 224 -14.02 -0.38 0.19
CA CYS A 224 -13.87 0.21 1.52
C CYS A 224 -12.90 -0.58 2.41
N SER A 225 -12.73 -1.88 2.13
CA SER A 225 -11.85 -2.77 2.90
C SER A 225 -10.56 -3.11 2.15
N PHE A 226 -10.35 -2.56 0.96
CA PHE A 226 -9.25 -2.95 0.08
C PHE A 226 -7.89 -2.70 0.73
N LEU A 227 -7.59 -1.45 1.14
CA LEU A 227 -6.30 -1.11 1.74
C LEU A 227 -6.07 -1.87 3.06
N PHE A 228 -7.11 -2.04 3.87
CA PHE A 228 -7.03 -2.85 5.10
C PHE A 228 -6.66 -4.30 4.81
N ASN A 229 -7.28 -4.93 3.81
CA ASN A 229 -6.96 -6.29 3.39
C ASN A 229 -5.59 -6.38 2.70
N LEU A 230 -5.15 -5.32 2.01
CA LEU A 230 -3.83 -5.26 1.40
C LEU A 230 -2.73 -5.18 2.47
N ILE A 231 -2.95 -4.43 3.55
CA ILE A 231 -2.08 -4.43 4.75
C ILE A 231 -1.99 -5.83 5.35
N LYS A 232 -3.11 -6.53 5.51
CA LYS A 232 -3.11 -7.93 5.99
C LYS A 232 -2.34 -8.86 5.07
N ARG A 233 -2.47 -8.68 3.75
CA ARG A 233 -1.70 -9.44 2.76
C ARG A 233 -0.20 -9.18 2.94
N TYR A 234 0.20 -7.93 3.14
CA TYR A 234 1.58 -7.58 3.45
C TYR A 234 2.08 -8.24 4.73
N PHE A 235 1.31 -8.21 5.83
CA PHE A 235 1.68 -8.91 7.07
C PHE A 235 1.89 -10.40 6.85
N SER A 236 1.03 -11.05 6.07
CA SER A 236 1.19 -12.47 5.73
C SER A 236 2.48 -12.76 4.96
N VAL A 237 2.91 -11.86 4.05
CA VAL A 237 4.20 -12.01 3.35
C VAL A 237 5.37 -11.77 4.30
N LEU A 238 5.25 -10.80 5.19
CA LEU A 238 6.28 -10.45 6.16
C LEU A 238 6.51 -11.57 7.18
N GLU A 239 5.44 -12.22 7.64
CA GLU A 239 5.48 -13.35 8.59
C GLU A 239 6.13 -14.60 7.97
N GLN A 240 5.98 -14.81 6.66
CA GLN A 240 6.62 -15.92 5.94
C GLN A 240 8.14 -15.78 5.84
N ILE A 241 8.72 -14.62 6.18
CA ILE A 241 10.16 -14.42 6.15
C ILE A 241 10.79 -15.10 7.38
N PRO A 242 11.65 -16.12 7.19
CA PRO A 242 12.19 -16.89 8.30
C PRO A 242 13.21 -16.05 9.08
N GLU A 243 13.30 -16.28 10.39
CA GLU A 243 14.30 -15.63 11.25
C GLU A 243 15.72 -15.96 10.78
N THR A 244 16.01 -17.23 10.53
CA THR A 244 17.29 -17.72 10.04
C THR A 244 17.18 -18.30 8.62
N GLY A 245 18.28 -18.27 7.88
CA GLY A 245 18.31 -18.79 6.51
C GLY A 245 17.98 -17.76 5.41
N ALA A 246 17.94 -18.25 4.18
CA ALA A 246 17.79 -17.45 2.98
C ALA A 246 16.36 -16.88 2.83
N VAL A 247 16.27 -15.65 2.34
CA VAL A 247 15.01 -14.96 2.07
C VAL A 247 14.82 -14.78 0.56
N SER A 248 13.58 -14.93 0.09
CA SER A 248 13.25 -14.70 -1.31
C SER A 248 13.38 -13.21 -1.67
N ARG A 249 14.08 -12.91 -2.79
CA ARG A 249 14.17 -11.55 -3.31
C ARG A 249 12.80 -10.96 -3.67
N ASP A 250 11.89 -11.79 -4.17
CA ASP A 250 10.55 -11.30 -4.54
C ASP A 250 9.73 -10.92 -3.29
N SER A 251 9.96 -11.59 -2.14
CA SER A 251 9.34 -11.19 -0.86
C SER A 251 9.88 -9.86 -0.36
N ILE A 252 11.21 -9.66 -0.42
CA ILE A 252 11.84 -8.39 -0.04
C ILE A 252 11.31 -7.26 -0.92
N HIS A 253 11.37 -7.41 -2.25
CA HIS A 253 10.91 -6.37 -3.17
C HIS A 253 9.41 -6.08 -3.00
N TYR A 254 8.59 -7.09 -2.73
CA TYR A 254 7.17 -6.88 -2.43
C TYR A 254 6.99 -6.02 -1.18
N CYS A 255 7.70 -6.32 -0.09
CA CYS A 255 7.66 -5.54 1.14
C CYS A 255 8.18 -4.10 0.94
N GLU A 256 9.25 -3.91 0.16
CA GLU A 256 9.79 -2.58 -0.16
C GLU A 256 8.80 -1.74 -0.98
N ARG A 257 8.20 -2.32 -2.03
CA ARG A 257 7.15 -1.64 -2.82
C ARG A 257 5.88 -1.38 -2.01
N PHE A 258 5.57 -2.26 -1.06
CA PHE A 258 4.45 -2.02 -0.16
C PHE A 258 4.71 -0.82 0.74
N LEU A 259 5.92 -0.69 1.31
CA LEU A 259 6.29 0.49 2.10
C LEU A 259 6.28 1.77 1.27
N GLU A 260 6.78 1.74 0.03
CA GLU A 260 6.68 2.87 -0.90
C GLU A 260 5.23 3.32 -1.09
N LEU A 261 4.30 2.38 -1.30
CA LEU A 261 2.87 2.70 -1.38
C LEU A 261 2.35 3.36 -0.09
N MET A 262 2.72 2.85 1.09
CA MET A 262 2.29 3.45 2.35
C MET A 262 2.84 4.86 2.52
N ILE A 263 4.12 5.07 2.17
CA ILE A 263 4.80 6.38 2.24
C ILE A 263 4.07 7.38 1.34
N ASP A 264 3.79 7.03 0.09
CA ASP A 264 3.14 7.93 -0.86
C ASP A 264 1.72 8.29 -0.43
N LEU A 265 0.97 7.33 0.13
CA LEU A 265 -0.36 7.57 0.70
C LEU A 265 -0.31 8.53 1.91
N GLU A 266 0.67 8.35 2.79
CA GLU A 266 0.83 9.16 4.00
C GLU A 266 1.43 10.55 3.72
N ALA A 267 2.20 10.70 2.64
CA ALA A 267 2.86 11.95 2.26
C ALA A 267 1.93 12.99 1.62
N GLN A 268 0.74 12.59 1.17
CA GLN A 268 -0.21 13.47 0.50
C GLN A 268 -1.50 13.62 1.31
N LEU A 269 -1.89 14.87 1.65
CA LEU A 269 -3.07 15.12 2.47
C LEU A 269 -4.39 14.48 1.95
N PRO A 270 -4.69 14.47 0.64
CA PRO A 270 -5.93 13.88 0.14
C PRO A 270 -6.08 12.38 0.40
N THR A 271 -4.97 11.64 0.41
CA THR A 271 -4.92 10.20 0.70
C THR A 271 -4.76 9.94 2.20
N ARG A 272 -3.92 10.73 2.88
CA ARG A 272 -3.63 10.64 4.31
C ARG A 272 -4.85 10.84 5.21
N ARG A 273 -5.71 11.82 4.90
CA ARG A 273 -6.78 12.34 5.80
C ARG A 273 -7.57 11.29 6.57
N PHE A 274 -7.93 10.20 5.91
CA PHE A 274 -8.66 9.08 6.52
C PHE A 274 -7.79 7.83 6.66
N PHE A 275 -6.75 7.70 5.84
CA PHE A 275 -5.84 6.55 5.82
C PHE A 275 -4.90 6.50 7.02
N ASN A 276 -4.45 7.64 7.56
CA ASN A 276 -3.57 7.69 8.74
C ASN A 276 -4.22 7.02 9.98
N ALA A 277 -5.53 7.21 10.16
CA ALA A 277 -6.26 6.48 11.22
C ALA A 277 -6.30 4.96 10.98
N LEU A 278 -6.30 4.53 9.71
CA LEU A 278 -6.32 3.11 9.34
C LEU A 278 -4.93 2.47 9.57
N ILE A 279 -3.84 3.14 9.19
CA ILE A 279 -2.48 2.62 9.38
C ILE A 279 -2.18 2.45 10.88
N ASP A 280 -2.55 3.44 11.70
CA ASP A 280 -2.49 3.40 13.17
C ASP A 280 -3.29 2.22 13.74
N ASN A 281 -4.56 2.07 13.35
CA ASN A 281 -5.43 0.98 13.83
C ASN A 281 -4.95 -0.43 13.44
N THR A 282 -4.16 -0.56 12.37
CA THR A 282 -3.58 -1.85 11.98
C THR A 282 -2.27 -2.18 12.71
N HIS A 283 -1.75 -1.26 13.51
CA HIS A 283 -0.45 -1.38 14.19
C HIS A 283 0.69 -1.62 13.22
N PHE A 284 0.61 -0.99 12.03
CA PHE A 284 1.50 -1.26 10.91
C PHE A 284 2.99 -1.13 11.27
N LEU A 285 3.34 -0.04 11.97
CA LEU A 285 4.72 0.23 12.39
C LEU A 285 5.20 -0.82 13.39
N VAL A 286 4.38 -1.18 14.37
CA VAL A 286 4.70 -2.20 15.40
C VAL A 286 5.01 -3.53 14.72
N VAL A 287 4.10 -4.02 13.87
CA VAL A 287 4.26 -5.31 13.17
C VAL A 287 5.51 -5.29 12.29
N SER A 288 5.75 -4.19 11.58
CA SER A 288 6.89 -4.08 10.67
C SER A 288 8.23 -4.00 11.41
N LYS A 289 8.29 -3.28 12.53
CA LYS A 289 9.50 -3.16 13.38
C LYS A 289 9.86 -4.45 14.11
N LEU A 290 8.87 -5.30 14.42
CA LEU A 290 9.11 -6.60 15.05
C LEU A 290 9.42 -7.72 14.04
N SER A 291 9.32 -7.44 12.75
CA SER A 291 9.51 -8.44 11.70
C SER A 291 10.93 -9.02 11.65
N ASN A 292 11.06 -10.22 11.08
CA ASN A 292 12.38 -10.82 10.84
C ASN A 292 13.17 -10.10 9.76
N LEU A 293 12.49 -9.42 8.82
CA LEU A 293 13.13 -8.75 7.69
C LEU A 293 14.03 -7.61 8.15
N ILE A 294 13.60 -6.80 9.12
CA ILE A 294 14.40 -5.68 9.64
C ILE A 294 15.70 -6.13 10.32
N LYS A 295 15.71 -7.34 10.89
CA LYS A 295 16.86 -7.94 11.57
C LYS A 295 17.89 -8.51 10.59
N LYS A 296 17.54 -8.64 9.30
CA LYS A 296 18.40 -9.20 8.26
C LYS A 296 19.19 -8.13 7.52
N PRO A 297 20.44 -8.40 7.09
CA PRO A 297 21.21 -7.46 6.29
C PRO A 297 20.56 -7.16 4.93
N GLU A 298 19.84 -8.12 4.35
CA GLU A 298 19.07 -7.93 3.11
C GLU A 298 17.90 -6.95 3.29
N GLY A 299 17.39 -6.77 4.51
CA GLY A 299 16.29 -5.86 4.84
C GLY A 299 16.72 -4.42 5.11
N LYS A 300 17.95 -4.02 4.76
CA LYS A 300 18.45 -2.66 5.02
C LYS A 300 17.57 -1.58 4.37
N LEU A 301 17.21 -1.74 3.10
CA LEU A 301 16.35 -0.77 2.40
C LEU A 301 14.94 -0.77 3.00
N PHE A 302 14.40 -1.94 3.32
CA PHE A 302 13.14 -2.07 4.05
C PHE A 302 13.14 -1.26 5.36
N GLY A 303 14.20 -1.37 6.18
CA GLY A 303 14.34 -0.57 7.41
C GLY A 303 14.36 0.94 7.14
N GLN A 304 15.11 1.38 6.12
CA GLN A 304 15.16 2.80 5.75
C GLN A 304 13.81 3.36 5.28
N LEU A 305 13.06 2.56 4.52
CA LEU A 305 11.70 2.93 4.10
C LEU A 305 10.74 2.95 5.29
N LEU A 306 10.88 2.02 6.24
CA LEU A 306 10.06 1.99 7.44
C LEU A 306 10.31 3.21 8.34
N ASP A 307 11.57 3.63 8.50
CA ASP A 307 11.94 4.85 9.21
C ASP A 307 11.33 6.09 8.52
N MET A 308 11.32 6.12 7.18
CA MET A 308 10.68 7.18 6.41
C MET A 308 9.16 7.21 6.62
N LEU A 309 8.52 6.04 6.60
CA LEU A 309 7.09 5.95 6.84
C LEU A 309 6.72 6.41 8.26
N GLU A 310 7.50 6.04 9.26
CA GLU A 310 7.30 6.50 10.65
C GLU A 310 7.29 8.04 10.72
N MET A 311 8.24 8.71 10.05
CA MET A 311 8.25 10.18 10.00
C MET A 311 6.99 10.77 9.37
N TYR A 312 6.42 10.13 8.36
CA TYR A 312 5.16 10.60 7.76
C TYR A 312 3.96 10.32 8.68
N VAL A 313 3.84 9.11 9.23
CA VAL A 313 2.74 8.76 10.15
C VAL A 313 2.71 9.72 11.35
N GLU A 314 3.87 10.05 11.90
CA GLU A 314 4.02 10.96 13.04
C GLU A 314 4.13 12.43 12.65
N PHE A 315 3.96 12.76 11.36
CA PHE A 315 4.09 14.13 10.87
C PHE A 315 3.09 15.05 11.56
N GLU A 316 3.58 16.24 11.96
CA GLU A 316 2.88 17.17 12.83
C GLU A 316 1.85 18.01 12.06
N ILE A 317 0.83 17.34 11.52
CA ILE A 317 -0.26 17.93 10.75
C ILE A 317 -1.60 17.47 11.29
N ASN A 318 -2.58 18.36 11.28
CA ASN A 318 -3.96 17.99 11.49
C ASN A 318 -4.53 17.42 10.18
N ASP A 319 -4.77 16.10 10.18
CA ASP A 319 -5.24 15.36 8.99
C ASP A 319 -6.52 15.92 8.34
N GLN A 320 -7.33 16.68 9.09
CA GLN A 320 -8.63 17.15 8.62
C GLN A 320 -8.53 18.48 7.88
N ASN A 321 -7.91 19.50 8.50
CA ASN A 321 -7.77 20.82 7.91
C ASN A 321 -6.43 21.03 7.17
N GLY A 322 -5.44 20.16 7.39
CA GLY A 322 -4.12 20.26 6.79
C GLY A 322 -3.21 21.32 7.43
N GLU A 323 -3.60 21.86 8.59
CA GLU A 323 -2.79 22.84 9.32
C GLU A 323 -1.71 22.14 10.14
N ALA A 324 -0.52 22.74 10.21
CA ALA A 324 0.55 22.23 11.06
C ALA A 324 0.15 22.31 12.54
N LEU A 325 0.48 21.28 13.32
CA LEU A 325 0.23 21.25 14.75
C LEU A 325 1.16 22.23 15.47
N THR A 326 0.61 23.02 16.39
CA THR A 326 1.42 23.88 17.25
C THR A 326 2.08 23.06 18.37
N ILE A 327 3.10 23.63 19.01
CA ILE A 327 3.75 23.01 20.17
C ILE A 327 2.73 22.65 21.26
N HIS A 328 1.74 23.51 21.48
CA HIS A 328 0.67 23.28 22.45
C HIS A 328 -0.24 22.11 22.05
N ASP A 329 -0.67 22.05 20.78
CA ASP A 329 -1.50 20.94 20.29
C ASP A 329 -0.80 19.61 20.49
N ARG A 330 0.50 19.56 20.20
CA ARG A 330 1.30 18.34 20.41
C ARG A 330 1.30 17.95 21.89
N ILE A 331 1.61 18.90 22.78
CA ILE A 331 1.67 18.65 24.23
C ILE A 331 0.32 18.11 24.71
N ASP A 332 -0.78 18.71 24.28
CA ASP A 332 -2.12 18.27 24.65
C ASP A 332 -2.42 16.86 24.13
N ILE A 333 -2.07 16.54 22.88
CA ILE A 333 -2.23 15.19 22.33
C ILE A 333 -1.48 14.15 23.18
N HIS A 334 -0.21 14.42 23.51
CA HIS A 334 0.61 13.52 24.33
C HIS A 334 0.04 13.33 25.74
N TYR A 335 -0.26 14.44 26.42
CA TYR A 335 -0.78 14.41 27.78
C TYR A 335 -2.15 13.72 27.84
N ASN A 336 -3.00 13.92 26.84
CA ASN A 336 -4.30 13.24 26.75
C ASN A 336 -4.14 11.72 26.62
N LYS A 337 -3.17 11.24 25.82
CA LYS A 337 -2.86 9.81 25.70
C LYS A 337 -2.38 9.19 27.02
N ILE A 338 -1.40 9.82 27.68
CA ILE A 338 -0.88 9.34 28.97
C ILE A 338 -1.96 9.41 30.06
N THR A 339 -2.74 10.48 30.10
CA THR A 339 -3.84 10.63 31.07
C THR A 339 -4.93 9.56 30.86
N ALA A 340 -5.24 9.21 29.61
CA ALA A 340 -6.18 8.12 29.31
C ALA A 340 -5.67 6.79 29.86
N LEU A 341 -4.38 6.48 29.66
CA LEU A 341 -3.73 5.31 30.26
C LEU A 341 -3.80 5.34 31.79
N GLN A 342 -3.41 6.45 32.41
CA GLN A 342 -3.46 6.59 33.87
C GLN A 342 -4.85 6.36 34.43
N LYS A 343 -5.90 6.88 33.79
CA LYS A 343 -7.30 6.63 34.18
C LYS A 343 -7.67 5.15 34.10
N VAL A 344 -7.30 4.47 33.02
CA VAL A 344 -7.55 3.03 32.85
C VAL A 344 -6.86 2.23 33.95
N LEU A 345 -5.58 2.49 34.18
CA LEU A 345 -4.78 1.80 35.18
C LEU A 345 -5.32 2.03 36.60
N PHE A 346 -5.65 3.27 36.95
CA PHE A 346 -6.18 3.62 38.27
C PHE A 346 -7.48 2.87 38.59
N HIS A 347 -8.38 2.77 37.61
CA HIS A 347 -9.71 2.19 37.82
C HIS A 347 -9.75 0.66 37.76
N GLN A 348 -8.83 0.02 37.04
CA GLN A 348 -8.98 -1.40 36.68
C GLN A 348 -7.81 -2.29 37.09
N PHE A 349 -6.67 -1.71 37.46
CA PHE A 349 -5.45 -2.45 37.77
C PHE A 349 -4.84 -1.94 39.07
N GLU A 350 -5.22 -2.58 40.20
CA GLU A 350 -4.76 -2.21 41.54
C GLU A 350 -3.22 -2.24 41.64
N ASP A 351 -2.58 -3.24 41.03
CA ASP A 351 -1.12 -3.41 41.00
C ASP A 351 -0.37 -2.28 40.27
N LEU A 352 -1.07 -1.44 39.50
CA LEU A 352 -0.48 -0.36 38.68
C LEU A 352 -0.93 1.04 39.13
N GLN A 353 -1.55 1.16 40.31
CA GLN A 353 -2.01 2.46 40.82
C GLN A 353 -0.86 3.45 41.06
N ASP A 354 0.31 2.97 41.53
CA ASP A 354 1.49 3.81 41.72
C ASP A 354 1.95 4.46 40.42
N PHE A 355 1.88 3.72 39.30
CA PHE A 355 2.13 4.26 37.97
C PHE A 355 1.03 5.25 37.55
N ALA A 356 -0.23 4.91 37.84
CA ALA A 356 -1.39 5.70 37.45
C ALA A 356 -1.40 7.12 38.06
N ILE A 357 -0.82 7.31 39.25
CA ILE A 357 -0.71 8.61 39.92
C ILE A 357 0.64 9.33 39.71
N ALA A 358 1.58 8.70 39.02
CA ALA A 358 2.89 9.26 38.77
C ALA A 358 2.83 10.51 37.88
N ASN A 359 3.83 11.37 37.97
CA ASN A 359 3.95 12.52 37.07
C ASN A 359 4.23 12.02 35.64
N VAL A 360 3.52 12.57 34.65
CA VAL A 360 3.69 12.25 33.21
C VAL A 360 5.17 12.22 32.80
N ALA A 361 5.97 13.21 33.21
CA ALA A 361 7.38 13.31 32.84
C ALA A 361 8.27 12.18 33.41
N SER A 362 7.77 11.38 34.36
CA SER A 362 8.48 10.23 34.94
C SER A 362 8.11 8.91 34.27
N ILE A 363 7.03 8.88 33.48
CA ILE A 363 6.46 7.66 32.89
C ILE A 363 6.32 7.71 31.37
N ASP A 364 6.60 8.85 30.73
CA ASP A 364 6.38 9.06 29.29
C ASP A 364 7.58 8.69 28.39
N THR A 365 8.57 7.99 28.96
CA THR A 365 9.75 7.49 28.22
C THR A 365 9.66 5.99 27.99
N ARG A 366 10.22 5.52 26.87
CA ARG A 366 10.29 4.07 26.55
C ARG A 366 10.89 3.25 27.69
N GLN A 367 11.96 3.73 28.31
CA GLN A 367 12.63 3.04 29.41
C GLN A 367 11.73 2.92 30.64
N ALA A 368 11.00 3.98 30.98
CA ALA A 368 10.05 3.97 32.10
C ALA A 368 8.87 3.04 31.83
N LEU A 369 8.25 3.14 30.66
CA LEU A 369 7.16 2.24 30.27
C LEU A 369 7.63 0.78 30.29
N MET A 370 8.75 0.46 29.65
CA MET A 370 9.28 -0.90 29.66
C MET A 370 9.50 -1.43 31.07
N LYS A 371 10.09 -0.63 31.96
CA LYS A 371 10.33 -1.03 33.36
C LYS A 371 9.03 -1.38 34.10
N HIS A 372 7.95 -0.62 33.88
CA HIS A 372 6.68 -0.83 34.55
C HIS A 372 5.85 -1.95 33.92
N PHE A 373 5.75 -1.98 32.58
CA PHE A 373 4.92 -2.95 31.88
C PHE A 373 5.59 -4.31 31.68
N SER A 374 6.93 -4.41 31.67
CA SER A 374 7.61 -5.71 31.62
C SER A 374 7.49 -6.51 32.91
N ALA A 375 7.19 -5.84 34.03
CA ALA A 375 6.96 -6.47 35.32
C ALA A 375 5.54 -7.04 35.46
N ILE A 376 4.66 -6.78 34.48
CA ILE A 376 3.31 -7.36 34.46
C ILE A 376 3.42 -8.78 33.92
N ASP A 377 3.40 -9.76 34.81
CA ASP A 377 3.54 -11.18 34.46
C ASP A 377 2.37 -11.71 33.58
N CYS A 378 1.24 -11.00 33.55
CA CYS A 378 0.05 -11.46 32.85
C CYS A 378 -0.12 -10.79 31.47
N LYS A 379 0.15 -11.53 30.40
CA LYS A 379 -0.09 -11.13 29.00
C LYS A 379 -1.54 -10.66 28.75
N LEU A 380 -2.50 -11.28 29.45
CA LEU A 380 -3.91 -10.91 29.38
C LEU A 380 -4.16 -9.50 29.94
N SER A 381 -3.48 -9.10 31.01
CA SER A 381 -3.60 -7.74 31.58
C SER A 381 -3.10 -6.69 30.59
N LEU A 382 -1.95 -6.93 29.94
CA LEU A 382 -1.43 -6.04 28.90
C LEU A 382 -2.41 -5.90 27.72
N HIS A 383 -3.02 -7.01 27.28
CA HIS A 383 -4.04 -6.96 26.23
C HIS A 383 -5.27 -6.17 26.69
N LYS A 384 -5.78 -6.40 27.90
CA LYS A 384 -6.91 -5.63 28.45
C LYS A 384 -6.61 -4.13 28.51
N ILE A 385 -5.40 -3.73 28.91
CA ILE A 385 -4.98 -2.32 28.90
C ILE A 385 -5.05 -1.76 27.47
N CYS A 386 -4.48 -2.46 26.49
CA CYS A 386 -4.55 -2.05 25.09
C CYS A 386 -6.01 -1.96 24.58
N ALA A 387 -6.87 -2.86 25.02
CA ALA A 387 -8.28 -2.87 24.64
C ALA A 387 -9.07 -1.69 25.24
N HIS A 388 -8.81 -1.35 26.51
CA HIS A 388 -9.40 -0.18 27.14
C HIS A 388 -8.94 1.15 26.51
N LEU A 389 -7.75 1.17 25.90
CA LEU A 389 -7.24 2.29 25.11
C LEU A 389 -7.70 2.26 23.64
N ASN A 390 -8.62 1.37 23.29
CA ASN A 390 -9.14 1.19 21.93
C ASN A 390 -8.05 0.86 20.88
N LEU A 391 -6.91 0.31 21.32
CA LEU A 391 -5.84 -0.16 20.44
C LEU A 391 -6.12 -1.58 19.94
N LEU A 392 -6.73 -2.43 20.77
CA LEU A 392 -7.08 -3.80 20.42
C LEU A 392 -8.57 -4.07 20.73
N PRO A 393 -9.19 -5.08 20.09
CA PRO A 393 -10.46 -5.59 20.59
C PRO A 393 -10.24 -6.23 21.98
N PHE A 394 -11.31 -6.31 22.79
CA PHE A 394 -11.24 -7.09 24.03
C PHE A 394 -10.96 -8.57 23.74
N PRO A 395 -10.13 -9.24 24.56
CA PRO A 395 -9.90 -10.67 24.42
C PRO A 395 -11.22 -11.42 24.60
N GLN A 396 -11.52 -12.34 23.69
CA GLN A 396 -12.74 -13.15 23.72
C GLN A 396 -12.65 -14.33 24.71
N THR A 397 -11.42 -14.69 25.07
CA THR A 397 -11.05 -15.83 25.91
C THR A 397 -10.22 -15.36 27.12
N GLU A 398 -10.05 -16.22 28.11
CA GLU A 398 -9.17 -15.97 29.27
C GLU A 398 -7.67 -16.05 28.92
N GLU A 399 -7.34 -16.43 27.69
CA GLU A 399 -5.98 -16.40 27.14
C GLU A 399 -5.91 -15.48 25.92
N THR A 400 -4.70 -15.00 25.62
CA THR A 400 -4.44 -14.17 24.45
C THR A 400 -3.34 -14.75 23.57
N ASP A 401 -3.58 -14.76 22.26
CA ASP A 401 -2.59 -15.23 21.28
C ASP A 401 -1.50 -14.20 20.96
N MET A 402 -1.75 -12.92 21.24
CA MET A 402 -0.84 -11.80 20.88
C MET A 402 0.48 -11.87 21.65
N PRO A 403 1.67 -11.91 21.01
CA PRO A 403 2.95 -12.01 21.71
C PRO A 403 3.16 -10.87 22.74
N SER A 404 3.82 -11.15 23.86
CA SER A 404 4.07 -10.12 24.89
C SER A 404 4.92 -8.98 24.35
N GLU A 405 5.92 -9.29 23.52
CA GLU A 405 6.75 -8.31 22.82
C GLU A 405 5.91 -7.37 21.95
N PHE A 406 4.91 -7.90 21.24
CA PHE A 406 3.98 -7.10 20.45
C PHE A 406 3.15 -6.14 21.31
N LEU A 407 2.59 -6.63 22.43
CA LEU A 407 1.76 -5.80 23.32
C LEU A 407 2.57 -4.67 23.98
N LEU A 408 3.80 -4.97 24.39
CA LEU A 408 4.71 -3.98 24.96
C LEU A 408 5.13 -2.95 23.92
N GLU A 409 5.49 -3.39 22.71
CA GLU A 409 5.88 -2.49 21.64
C GLU A 409 4.72 -1.61 21.16
N LEU A 410 3.50 -2.17 21.13
CA LEU A 410 2.28 -1.42 20.83
C LEU A 410 2.06 -0.28 21.81
N LEU A 411 2.16 -0.54 23.12
CA LEU A 411 2.07 0.49 24.14
C LEU A 411 3.19 1.53 23.99
N ASN A 412 4.42 1.10 23.73
CA ASN A 412 5.54 2.01 23.53
C ASN A 412 5.29 2.96 22.34
N ILE A 413 5.00 2.43 21.15
CA ILE A 413 4.81 3.26 19.95
C ILE A 413 3.58 4.17 20.10
N SER A 414 2.53 3.70 20.76
CA SER A 414 1.31 4.49 20.93
C SER A 414 1.48 5.66 21.91
N LEU A 415 2.35 5.51 22.91
CA LEU A 415 2.44 6.39 24.09
C LEU A 415 3.75 7.19 24.19
N VAL A 416 4.84 6.70 23.60
CA VAL A 416 6.18 7.29 23.76
C VAL A 416 6.40 8.45 22.81
N LYS A 417 7.19 9.39 23.32
CA LYS A 417 7.58 10.67 22.75
C LYS A 417 8.78 10.62 21.78
N ASP A 418 9.09 9.49 21.14
CA ASP A 418 10.41 9.31 20.52
C ASP A 418 10.69 10.26 19.33
N ALA A 419 9.66 10.78 18.63
CA ALA A 419 9.84 11.70 17.50
C ALA A 419 10.00 13.20 17.82
N TRP A 420 9.95 13.60 19.09
CA TRP A 420 9.95 15.02 19.45
C TRP A 420 11.34 15.67 19.44
N HIS A 421 12.36 14.90 19.05
CA HIS A 421 13.76 15.31 19.08
C HIS A 421 14.22 16.13 17.87
N TYR A 422 13.35 16.42 16.89
CA TYR A 422 13.73 17.18 15.70
C TYR A 422 13.74 18.72 15.84
N GLN A 423 13.62 19.27 17.04
CA GLN A 423 13.81 20.71 17.27
C GLN A 423 14.76 21.01 18.44
N LYS A 424 16.05 20.70 18.23
CA LYS A 424 17.13 21.40 18.94
C LYS A 424 18.12 22.00 17.95
#